data_AF-A0A540K393-F1
#
_entry.id   AF-A0A540K393-F1
#
_cell.length_a   1.000
_cell.length_b   1.000
_cell.length_c   1.000
_cell.angle_alpha   90.00
_cell.angle_beta   90.00
_cell.angle_gamma   90.00
#
_symmetry.space_group_name_H-M   'P 1'
#
loop_
_entity.id
_entity.type
_entity.pdbx_description
1 polymer ?
#
loop_
_entity_poly.entity_id
_entity_poly.type
_entity_poly.pdbx_seq_one_letter_code
_entity_poly.pdbx_strand_id
1 'polypeptide(L)' 'MTTGMADKILVNSKFIASTFAKTFKHLDARAIKPAVLYPAVNVNQFNEPANSYKLNFLSIKSF' A
#
# COMPACT_ATOMS: atom_id res chain seq x y z
N MET A 1 18.75 2.90 17.22
CA MET A 1 17.28 2.95 17.29
C MET A 1 16.78 3.90 16.22
N THR A 2 16.15 3.41 15.14
CA THR A 2 15.88 4.16 13.88
C THR A 2 14.40 4.40 13.58
N THR A 3 13.50 4.00 14.48
CA THR A 3 12.04 4.03 14.27
C THR A 3 11.48 5.44 14.44
N GLY A 4 11.31 6.19 13.34
CA GLY A 4 10.57 7.46 13.33
C GLY A 4 11.18 8.61 12.51
N MET A 5 12.23 8.38 11.71
CA MET A 5 12.86 9.42 10.87
C MET A 5 12.24 9.57 9.47
N ALA A 6 11.14 8.86 9.17
CA ALA A 6 10.49 8.98 7.87
C ALA A 6 9.60 10.23 7.83
N ASP A 7 9.78 11.08 6.81
CA ASP A 7 8.94 12.26 6.61
C ASP A 7 7.48 11.90 6.31
N LYS A 8 7.26 10.76 5.65
CA LYS A 8 5.93 10.25 5.30
C LYS A 8 5.88 8.74 5.40
N ILE A 9 4.75 8.22 5.88
CA ILE A 9 4.46 6.79 5.95
C ILE A 9 3.24 6.54 5.07
N LEU A 10 3.32 5.52 4.21
CA LEU A 10 2.27 5.15 3.28
C LEU A 10 1.86 3.70 3.52
N VAL A 11 0.55 3.46 3.58
CA VAL A 11 0.00 2.11 3.76
C VAL A 11 -1.03 1.82 2.68
N ASN A 12 -1.14 0.55 2.31
CA ASN A 12 -1.98 0.13 1.17
C ASN A 12 -3.49 0.15 1.46
N SER A 13 -3.87 0.30 2.73
CA SER A 13 -5.25 0.12 3.16
C SER A 13 -5.48 0.75 4.53
N LYS A 14 -6.75 1.05 4.83
CA LYS A 14 -7.20 1.47 6.17
C LYS A 14 -6.97 0.41 7.23
N PHE A 15 -6.99 -0.88 6.84
CA PHE A 15 -6.68 -1.97 7.75
C PHE A 15 -5.25 -1.86 8.28
N ILE A 16 -4.27 -1.73 7.37
CA ILE A 16 -2.87 -1.56 7.76
C ILE A 16 -2.65 -0.24 8.51
N ALA A 17 -3.35 0.84 8.14
CA ALA A 17 -3.31 2.09 8.92
C ALA A 17 -3.72 1.87 10.39
N SER A 18 -4.79 1.09 10.62
CA SER A 18 -5.26 0.78 11.97
C SER A 18 -4.31 -0.15 12.73
N THR A 19 -3.69 -1.11 12.03
CA THR A 19 -2.68 -2.01 12.59
C THR A 19 -1.43 -1.22 12.97
N PHE A 20 -1.01 -0.25 12.15
CA PHE A 20 0.12 0.63 12.42
C PHE A 20 -0.08 1.40 13.73
N ALA A 21 -1.26 2.01 13.95
CA ALA A 21 -1.56 2.73 15.18
C ALA A 21 -1.51 1.82 16.42
N LYS A 22 -1.98 0.56 16.30
CA LYS A 22 -1.96 -0.42 17.39
C LYS A 22 -0.55 -0.91 17.72
N THR A 23 0.29 -1.09 16.71
CA THR A 23 1.65 -1.63 16.86
C THR A 23 2.64 -0.56 17.29
N PHE A 24 2.58 0.63 16.69
CA PHE A 24 3.53 1.73 16.94
C PHE A 24 2.93 2.80 17.84
N LYS A 25 2.52 2.42 19.05
CA LYS A 25 1.85 3.31 20.02
C LYS A 25 2.64 4.60 20.31
N HIS A 26 3.98 4.51 20.35
CA HIS A 26 4.83 5.68 20.57
C HIS A 26 4.85 6.66 19.38
N LEU A 27 4.67 6.17 18.15
CA LEU A 27 4.58 7.01 16.96
C LEU A 27 3.16 7.59 16.83
N ASP A 28 2.13 6.79 17.12
CA ASP A 28 0.74 7.24 17.13
C ASP A 28 0.50 8.33 18.20
N ALA A 29 1.09 8.18 19.40
CA ALA A 29 1.05 9.19 20.46
C ALA A 29 1.76 10.50 20.06
N ARG A 30 2.67 10.47 19.09
CA ARG A 30 3.32 11.65 18.48
C ARG A 30 2.56 12.20 17.27
N ALA A 31 1.34 11.71 17.04
CA ALA A 31 0.48 12.04 15.89
C ALA A 31 1.09 11.70 14.52
N ILE A 32 2.07 10.78 14.46
CA ILE A 32 2.64 10.29 13.20
C ILE A 32 1.68 9.25 12.63
N LYS A 33 0.89 9.64 11.63
CA LYS A 33 -0.14 8.78 11.01
C LYS A 33 0.20 8.46 9.54
N PRO A 34 0.04 7.20 9.12
CA PRO A 34 0.26 6.83 7.74
C PRO A 34 -0.87 7.33 6.84
N ALA A 35 -0.52 7.80 5.64
CA ALA A 35 -1.48 8.05 4.57
C ALA A 35 -1.85 6.73 3.88
N VAL A 36 -3.13 6.59 3.49
CA VAL A 36 -3.60 5.41 2.77
C VAL A 36 -3.47 5.64 1.26
N LEU A 37 -2.66 4.84 0.59
CA LEU A 37 -2.63 4.75 -0.87
C LEU A 37 -3.10 3.37 -1.28
N TYR A 38 -4.30 3.30 -1.85
CA TYR A 38 -4.79 2.05 -2.41
C TYR A 38 -3.97 1.66 -3.64
N PRO A 39 -3.60 0.38 -3.80
CA PRO A 39 -2.94 -0.07 -5.01
C PRO A 39 -3.84 0.20 -6.21
N ALA A 40 -3.36 1.02 -7.16
CA ALA A 40 -4.05 1.23 -8.42
C ALA A 40 -3.72 0.07 -9.36
N VAL A 41 -4.75 -0.60 -9.86
CA VAL A 41 -4.59 -1.53 -10.97
C VAL A 41 -4.33 -0.69 -12.21
N ASN A 42 -3.21 -0.95 -12.91
CA ASN A 42 -2.91 -0.26 -14.16
C ASN A 42 -3.97 -0.65 -15.20
N VAL A 43 -4.96 0.21 -15.48
CA VAL A 43 -6.04 -0.12 -16.41
C VAL A 43 -5.64 -0.04 -17.87
N ASN A 44 -4.49 0.57 -18.19
CA ASN A 44 -4.00 0.70 -19.56
C ASN A 44 -3.66 -0.66 -20.19
N GLN A 45 -3.37 -1.68 -19.36
CA GLN A 45 -3.17 -3.06 -19.82
C GLN A 45 -4.45 -3.71 -20.37
N PHE A 46 -5.63 -3.15 -20.09
CA PHE A 46 -6.91 -3.63 -20.60
C PHE A 46 -7.43 -2.83 -21.80
N ASN A 47 -6.70 -1.79 -22.23
CA ASN A 47 -7.06 -0.96 -23.38
C ASN A 47 -6.39 -1.40 -24.69
N GLU A 48 -5.55 -2.44 -24.64
CA GLU A 48 -5.03 -3.12 -25.82
C GLU A 48 -6.07 -4.11 -26.38
N PRO A 49 -6.21 -4.22 -27.72
CA PRO A 49 -7.13 -5.17 -28.33
C PRO A 49 -6.80 -6.58 -27.88
N ALA A 50 -7.83 -7.38 -27.64
CA ALA A 50 -7.79 -8.67 -26.96
C ALA A 50 -6.80 -9.71 -27.53
N ASN A 51 -6.09 -9.49 -28.64
CA ASN A 51 -5.15 -10.47 -29.18
C ASN A 51 -3.78 -10.51 -28.46
N SER A 52 -3.59 -9.79 -27.35
CA SER A 52 -2.39 -9.85 -26.51
C SER A 52 -2.69 -10.22 -25.04
N TYR A 53 -3.81 -10.89 -24.72
CA TYR A 53 -3.98 -11.51 -23.39
C TYR A 53 -3.01 -12.68 -23.22
N LYS A 54 -1.71 -12.42 -23.06
CA LYS A 54 -0.91 -13.34 -22.27
C LYS A 54 -1.48 -13.23 -20.85
N LEU A 55 -2.31 -14.21 -20.51
CA LEU A 55 -2.99 -14.38 -19.25
C LEU A 55 -1.97 -14.42 -18.10
N ASN A 56 -1.46 -13.25 -17.72
CA ASN A 56 -0.75 -13.04 -16.47
C ASN A 56 -1.81 -12.87 -15.37
N PHE A 57 -2.64 -13.91 -15.19
CA PHE A 57 -3.29 -14.20 -13.91
C PHE A 57 -2.27 -14.50 -12.79
N LEU A 58 -0.98 -14.50 -13.14
CA LEU A 58 0.13 -14.76 -12.26
C LEU A 58 0.45 -13.53 -11.41
N SER A 59 -0.04 -13.62 -10.18
CA SER A 59 0.56 -13.03 -8.99
C SER A 59 0.30 -11.53 -8.85
N ILE A 60 -0.90 -11.21 -8.36
CA ILE A 60 -1.05 -10.08 -7.43
C ILE A 60 -0.18 -10.44 -6.22
N LYS A 61 1.09 -10.05 -6.28
CA LYS A 61 2.05 -10.25 -5.19
C LYS A 61 1.51 -9.53 -3.97
N SER A 62 0.98 -10.32 -3.04
CA SER A 62 0.91 -9.97 -1.63
C SER A 62 2.35 -9.91 -1.13
N PHE A 63 2.92 -8.71 -1.10
CA PHE A 63 4.09 -8.41 -0.28
C PHE A 63 3.63 -7.97 1.11
#